data_AF-A0A2X4TI09-F1
#
_entry.id   AF-A0A2X4TI09-F1
#
_cell.length_a   1.000
_cell.length_b   1.000
_cell.length_c   1.000
_cell.angle_alpha   90.00
_cell.angle_beta   90.00
_cell.angle_gamma   90.00
#
_symmetry.space_group_name_H-M   'P 1'
#
loop_
_entity.id
_entity.type
_entity.pdbx_description
1 polymer ?
#
loop_
_entity_poly.entity_id
_entity_poly.type
_entity_poly.pdbx_seq_one_letter_code
_entity_poly.pdbx_strand_id
1 'polypeptide(L)'
;MDNSRELDAYIFADSQLHYRFDVRLTYREPSGLFDGAAESVWDVGTWFRVVTGTVATRDYNYRTASTPMDATVSVRTPTGRKW
;
A
#
# COMPACT_ATOMS: atom_id res chain seq x y z
N MET A 1 7.77 -1.30 -17.21
CA MET A 1 8.90 -1.83 -17.99
C MET A 1 9.86 -0.70 -18.30
N ASP A 2 11.16 -0.92 -18.16
CA ASP A 2 12.15 -0.18 -18.96
C ASP A 2 12.03 -0.73 -20.39
N ASN A 3 11.20 -0.09 -21.22
CA ASN A 3 10.96 -0.50 -22.61
C ASN A 3 12.21 -0.38 -23.50
N SER A 4 13.31 0.18 -23.01
CA SER A 4 14.54 0.33 -23.81
C SER A 4 15.43 -0.92 -23.79
N ARG A 5 15.24 -1.83 -22.82
CA ARG A 5 16.13 -2.98 -22.61
C ARG A 5 15.44 -4.34 -22.66
N GLU A 6 14.10 -4.40 -22.80
CA GLU A 6 13.32 -5.65 -22.75
C GLU A 6 13.64 -6.52 -21.52
N LEU A 7 14.02 -5.88 -20.41
CA LEU A 7 14.32 -6.56 -19.16
C LEU A 7 13.18 -6.36 -18.17
N ASP A 8 12.79 -7.45 -17.51
CA ASP A 8 11.93 -7.40 -16.34
C ASP A 8 12.67 -6.74 -15.17
N ALA A 9 12.05 -5.72 -14.59
CA ALA A 9 12.60 -4.96 -13.48
C ALA A 9 11.83 -5.28 -12.19
N TYR A 10 12.55 -5.58 -11.11
CA TYR A 10 11.98 -5.75 -9.79
C TYR A 10 12.33 -4.56 -8.91
N ILE A 11 11.33 -3.93 -8.30
CA ILE A 11 11.51 -2.75 -7.45
C ILE A 11 11.32 -3.18 -5.98
N PHE A 12 12.36 -3.00 -5.17
CA PHE A 12 12.28 -3.11 -3.72
C PHE A 12 12.05 -1.72 -3.15
N ALA A 13 10.91 -1.52 -2.50
CA ALA A 13 10.52 -0.24 -1.91
C ALA A 13 9.94 -0.48 -0.52
N ASP A 14 10.21 0.46 0.39
CA ASP A 14 9.69 0.48 1.77
C ASP A 14 8.49 1.44 1.93
N SER A 15 8.15 2.16 0.86
CA SER A 15 7.11 3.19 0.86
C SER A 15 6.22 3.12 -0.38
N GLN A 16 4.95 3.49 -0.20
CA GLN A 16 3.99 3.60 -1.29
C GLN A 16 4.38 4.69 -2.31
N LEU A 17 5.26 5.63 -1.96
CA LEU A 17 5.74 6.68 -2.88
C LEU A 17 6.37 6.13 -4.17
N HIS A 18 6.77 4.85 -4.16
CA HIS A 18 7.35 4.17 -5.32
C HIS A 18 6.30 3.52 -6.24
N TYR A 19 5.01 3.58 -5.90
CA TYR A 19 3.95 3.14 -6.79
C TYR A 19 3.67 4.14 -7.91
N ARG A 20 3.07 3.63 -8.99
CA ARG A 20 2.52 4.49 -10.04
C ARG A 20 1.17 5.02 -9.59
N PHE A 21 1.07 6.33 -9.45
CA PHE A 21 -0.16 7.03 -9.11
C PHE A 21 -0.88 7.54 -10.37
N ASP A 22 -2.08 8.11 -10.17
CA ASP A 22 -2.89 8.76 -11.20
C ASP A 22 -3.32 7.89 -12.39
N VAL A 23 -3.30 6.56 -12.22
CA VAL A 23 -3.95 5.63 -13.16
C VAL A 23 -5.46 5.73 -12.97
N ARG A 24 -6.20 6.00 -14.05
CA ARG A 24 -7.66 6.16 -14.03
C ARG A 24 -8.31 5.14 -14.96
N LEU A 25 -9.22 4.36 -14.42
CA LEU A 25 -10.13 3.48 -15.16
C LEU A 25 -11.56 3.81 -14.76
N THR A 26 -12.48 3.77 -15.70
CA THR A 26 -13.90 4.02 -15.42
C THR A 26 -14.50 2.78 -14.76
N TYR A 27 -15.42 2.97 -13.80
CA TYR A 27 -16.27 1.88 -13.31
C TYR A 27 -17.42 1.62 -14.29
N ARG A 28 -17.61 0.37 -14.71
CA ARG A 28 -18.72 -0.08 -15.56
C ARG A 28 -19.17 -1.47 -15.13
N GLU A 29 -20.44 -1.60 -14.76
CA GLU A 29 -21.03 -2.90 -14.46
C GLU A 29 -21.09 -3.77 -15.73
N PRO A 30 -20.82 -5.08 -15.62
CA PRO A 30 -20.94 -6.00 -16.73
C PRO A 30 -22.43 -6.20 -17.04
N SER A 31 -22.98 -5.36 -17.90
CA SER A 31 -24.43 -5.30 -18.19
C SER A 31 -24.90 -6.33 -19.23
N GLY A 32 -24.03 -7.24 -19.67
CA GLY A 32 -24.31 -8.24 -20.72
C GLY A 32 -24.53 -7.65 -22.12
N LEU A 33 -24.54 -6.33 -22.25
CA LEU A 33 -24.60 -5.56 -23.49
C LEU A 33 -23.22 -4.95 -23.78
N PHE A 34 -22.97 -4.60 -25.06
CA PHE A 34 -21.70 -4.07 -25.55
C PHE A 34 -21.13 -2.94 -24.66
N ASP A 35 -19.97 -3.18 -24.06
CA ASP A 35 -19.28 -2.29 -23.12
C ASP A 35 -18.34 -1.29 -23.82
N GLY A 36 -18.31 -1.29 -25.16
CA GLY A 36 -17.41 -0.46 -25.96
C GLY A 36 -15.98 -0.97 -26.06
N ALA A 37 -15.69 -2.19 -25.58
CA ALA A 37 -14.35 -2.77 -25.48
C ALA A 37 -13.33 -1.87 -24.74
N ALA A 38 -13.82 -0.96 -23.90
CA ALA A 38 -12.99 -0.04 -23.13
C ALA A 38 -12.55 -0.71 -21.82
N GLU A 39 -11.29 -0.54 -21.43
CA GLU A 39 -10.81 -1.02 -20.13
C GLU A 39 -11.58 -0.35 -18.99
N SER A 40 -12.17 -1.17 -18.11
CA SER A 40 -12.98 -0.69 -16.99
C SER A 40 -12.88 -1.60 -15.77
N VAL A 41 -13.13 -1.01 -14.60
CA VAL A 41 -13.35 -1.75 -13.35
C VAL A 41 -14.82 -2.15 -13.30
N TRP A 42 -15.10 -3.39 -12.94
CA TRP A 42 -16.46 -3.95 -12.97
C TRP A 42 -16.98 -4.38 -11.60
N ASP A 43 -16.11 -4.35 -10.58
CA ASP A 43 -16.47 -4.55 -9.17
C ASP A 43 -15.54 -3.73 -8.27
N VAL A 44 -16.09 -3.16 -7.20
CA VAL A 44 -15.33 -2.38 -6.21
C VAL A 44 -15.86 -2.69 -4.82
N GLY A 45 -15.03 -3.34 -4.01
CA GLY A 45 -15.31 -3.61 -2.60
C GLY A 45 -14.31 -2.90 -1.69
N THR A 46 -14.80 -2.41 -0.54
CA THR A 46 -13.93 -1.90 0.53
C THR A 46 -14.07 -2.78 1.76
N TRP A 47 -12.94 -3.22 2.32
CA TRP A 47 -12.89 -3.94 3.59
C TRP A 47 -12.05 -3.18 4.60
N PHE A 48 -12.42 -3.26 5.86
CA PHE A 48 -11.66 -2.70 6.97
C PHE A 48 -11.27 -3.81 7.94
N ARG A 49 -10.11 -3.65 8.57
CA ARG A 49 -9.62 -4.55 9.61
C ARG A 49 -9.18 -3.74 10.81
N VAL A 50 -9.61 -4.16 12.00
CA VAL A 50 -9.05 -3.64 13.25
C VAL A 50 -7.65 -4.22 13.44
N VAL A 51 -6.67 -3.35 13.61
CA VAL A 51 -5.26 -3.71 13.80
C VAL A 51 -4.70 -3.03 15.04
N THR A 52 -3.60 -3.54 15.56
CA THR A 52 -2.87 -2.93 16.67
C THR A 52 -2.38 -1.53 16.29
N GLY A 53 -2.78 -0.51 17.06
CA GLY A 53 -2.44 0.88 16.78
C GLY A 53 -1.00 1.26 17.14
N THR A 54 -0.41 0.61 18.16
CA THR A 54 0.96 0.88 18.62
C THR A 54 1.63 -0.41 19.08
N VAL A 55 2.89 -0.58 18.70
CA VAL A 55 3.77 -1.65 19.21
C VAL A 55 4.98 -1.00 19.87
N ALA A 56 5.33 -1.49 21.06
CA ALA A 56 6.56 -1.14 21.75
C ALA A 56 7.43 -2.39 21.92
N THR A 57 8.72 -2.24 21.73
CA THR A 57 9.73 -3.30 21.83
C THR A 57 10.92 -2.81 22.64
N ARG A 58 11.61 -3.75 23.30
CA ARG A 58 12.84 -3.49 24.04
C ARG A 58 13.84 -4.59 23.71
N ASP A 59 15.07 -4.20 23.45
CA ASP A 59 16.19 -5.13 23.26
C ASP A 59 17.27 -4.92 24.33
N TYR A 60 18.22 -5.86 24.43
CA TYR A 60 19.35 -5.78 25.33
C TYR A 60 20.63 -6.32 24.67
N ASN A 61 21.67 -5.48 24.64
CA ASN A 61 23.00 -5.86 24.19
C ASN A 61 24.04 -5.61 25.30
N TYR A 62 24.69 -6.68 25.77
CA TYR A 62 25.66 -6.61 26.88
C TYR A 62 26.87 -5.72 26.59
N ARG A 63 27.27 -5.56 25.31
CA ARG A 63 28.38 -4.68 24.93
C ARG A 63 28.08 -3.21 25.13
N THR A 64 26.79 -2.87 25.15
CA THR A 64 26.26 -1.52 25.32
C THR A 64 25.13 -1.53 26.35
N ALA A 65 25.37 -2.19 27.49
CA ALA A 65 24.33 -2.47 28.49
C ALA A 65 23.63 -1.21 29.05
N SER A 66 24.29 -0.05 29.00
CA SER A 66 23.72 1.24 29.41
C SER A 66 22.96 1.97 28.30
N THR A 67 22.98 1.48 27.07
CA THR A 67 22.30 2.10 25.93
C THR A 67 20.84 1.66 25.91
N PRO A 68 19.87 2.59 25.99
CA PRO A 68 18.46 2.27 25.84
C PRO A 68 18.19 1.75 24.42
N MET A 69 17.50 0.61 24.32
CA MET A 69 17.09 0.00 23.04
C MET A 69 15.58 -0.22 23.00
N ASP A 70 14.85 0.79 23.47
CA ASP A 70 13.39 0.87 23.38
C ASP A 70 12.98 1.45 22.02
N ALA A 71 12.03 0.81 21.35
CA ALA A 71 11.44 1.31 20.11
C ALA A 71 9.92 1.21 20.15
N THR A 72 9.24 2.30 19.76
CA THR A 72 7.79 2.38 19.69
C THR A 72 7.36 2.86 18.31
N VAL A 73 6.42 2.17 17.68
CA VAL A 73 5.84 2.54 16.39
C VAL A 73 4.32 2.57 16.49
N SER A 74 3.71 3.62 15.96
CA SER A 74 2.25 3.78 15.89
C SER A 74 1.77 3.93 14.46
N VAL A 75 0.66 3.28 14.13
CA VAL A 75 -0.03 3.43 12.86
C VAL A 75 -1.01 4.59 12.97
N ARG A 76 -0.97 5.50 11.98
CA ARG A 76 -1.99 6.54 11.81
C ARG A 76 -2.78 6.24 10.55
N THR A 77 -4.08 6.02 10.70
CA THR A 77 -4.99 6.14 9.56
C THR A 77 -5.20 7.62 9.27
N PRO A 78 -5.02 8.08 8.02
CA PRO A 78 -5.40 9.44 7.65
C PRO A 78 -6.89 9.62 7.95
N THR A 79 -7.21 10.52 8.88
CA THR A 79 -8.59 10.90 9.15
C THR A 79 -9.10 11.77 8.01
N GLY A 80 -10.09 11.27 7.27
CA GLY A 80 -10.98 12.12 6.47
C GLY A 80 -10.80 12.05 4.96
N ARG A 81 -11.42 11.05 4.33
CA ARG A 81 -12.32 11.32 3.19
C ARG A 81 -13.63 10.63 3.50
N LYS A 82 -14.59 11.43 3.96
CA LYS A 82 -16.00 11.08 3.78
C LYS A 82 -16.24 11.26 2.28
N TRP A 83 -16.85 10.26 1.66
CA TRP A 83 -17.34 10.34 0.29
C TRP A 83 -18.16 11.62 0.08
#